data_AF-A0A292ECS3-F1
#
_entry.id   AF-A0A292ECS3-F1
#
_cell.length_a   1.000
_cell.length_b   1.000
_cell.length_c   1.000
_cell.angle_alpha   90.00
_cell.angle_beta   90.00
_cell.angle_gamma   90.00
#
_symmetry.space_group_name_H-M   'P 1'
#
loop_
_entity.id
_entity.type
_entity.pdbx_description
1 polymer ?
#
loop_
_entity_poly.entity_id
_entity_poly.type
_entity_poly.pdbx_seq_one_letter_code
_entity_poly.pdbx_strand_id
1 'polypeptide(L)'
;MCQNCITHGNVQYVSIGIDDCLPLVEGFVRENRPWHSHVLSPGCAFNPNAGLYAIVVEDDSNGTTYLAPSETFPEVDKQFVKMLHGDDILDAGHPESDNEQLRSRSPLLTRLMEVDARGVAWHHHMNFPQCAFNPHPGRWAITVESGEGTFSEDYDEEPKDILRAVEVIYFGNLARAEA
;
A
#
# COMPACT_ATOMS: atom_id res chain seq x y z
N MET A 1 -0.63 15.10 25.57
CA MET A 1 -0.22 15.51 24.20
C MET A 1 0.86 14.54 23.76
N CYS A 2 0.68 13.87 22.62
CA CYS A 2 1.71 13.01 22.04
C CYS A 2 2.88 13.88 21.55
N GLN A 3 4.11 13.59 21.98
CA GLN A 3 5.28 14.42 21.68
C GLN A 3 5.83 14.22 20.24
N ASN A 4 5.46 13.12 19.57
CA ASN A 4 5.94 12.77 18.22
C ASN A 4 4.80 12.55 17.21
N CYS A 5 3.66 13.22 17.41
CA CYS A 5 2.51 13.04 16.53
C CYS A 5 2.45 14.10 15.43
N ILE A 6 2.16 13.67 14.21
CA ILE A 6 1.94 14.52 13.03
C ILE A 6 0.48 14.33 12.61
N THR A 7 -0.25 15.42 12.36
CA THR A 7 -1.60 15.33 11.80
C THR A 7 -1.57 15.76 10.34
N HIS A 8 -2.13 14.96 9.45
CA HIS A 8 -2.27 15.28 8.03
C HIS A 8 -3.60 14.74 7.51
N GLY A 9 -4.40 15.63 6.90
CA GLY A 9 -5.81 15.35 6.63
C GLY A 9 -6.56 14.97 7.91
N ASN A 10 -7.19 13.80 7.90
CA ASN A 10 -7.94 13.25 9.04
C ASN A 10 -7.15 12.21 9.84
N VAL A 11 -5.86 12.02 9.55
CA VAL A 11 -5.03 10.98 10.16
C VAL A 11 -4.01 11.60 11.10
N GLN A 12 -3.88 11.00 12.28
CA GLN A 12 -2.81 11.31 13.23
C GLN A 12 -1.79 10.18 13.20
N TYR A 13 -0.56 10.53 12.84
CA TYR A 13 0.57 9.63 12.77
C TYR A 13 1.42 9.72 14.03
N VAL A 14 1.95 8.60 14.50
CA VAL A 14 3.06 8.53 15.45
C VAL A 14 4.35 8.37 14.64
N SER A 15 5.23 9.36 14.69
CA SER A 15 6.51 9.31 13.97
C SER A 15 7.47 8.32 14.64
N ILE A 16 8.05 7.43 13.84
CA ILE A 16 9.07 6.45 14.24
C ILE A 16 10.24 6.46 13.24
N GLY A 17 11.36 5.82 13.59
CA GLY A 17 12.47 5.61 12.65
C GLY A 17 12.18 4.46 11.68
N ILE A 18 12.76 4.51 10.47
CA ILE A 18 12.61 3.43 9.48
C ILE A 18 13.12 2.09 9.99
N ASP A 19 14.19 2.10 10.79
CA ASP A 19 14.79 0.92 11.41
C ASP A 19 13.89 0.31 12.50
N ASP A 20 12.91 1.06 13.00
CA ASP A 20 11.96 0.61 14.02
C ASP A 20 10.75 -0.12 13.42
N CYS A 21 10.51 0.00 12.10
CA CYS A 21 9.32 -0.54 11.45
C CYS A 21 9.26 -2.07 11.50
N LEU A 22 10.34 -2.76 11.12
CA LEU A 22 10.34 -4.23 11.11
C LEU A 22 10.20 -4.82 12.53
N PRO A 23 10.97 -4.37 13.55
CA PRO A 23 10.77 -4.83 14.92
C PRO A 23 9.35 -4.59 15.46
N LEU A 24 8.73 -3.46 15.08
CA LEU A 24 7.36 -3.14 15.46
C LEU A 24 6.37 -4.17 14.89
N VAL A 25 6.45 -4.43 13.58
CA VAL A 25 5.60 -5.39 12.88
C VAL A 25 5.83 -6.82 13.38
N GLU A 26 7.08 -7.23 13.59
CA GLU A 26 7.40 -8.54 14.19
C GLU A 26 6.78 -8.68 15.59
N GLY A 27 6.70 -7.58 16.35
CA GLY A 27 5.97 -7.52 17.61
C GLY A 27 4.48 -7.82 17.43
N PHE A 28 3.82 -7.15 16.48
CA PHE A 28 2.41 -7.39 16.17
C PHE A 28 2.15 -8.83 15.74
N VAL A 29 2.99 -9.39 14.87
CA VAL A 29 2.88 -10.79 14.43
C VAL A 29 3.02 -11.76 15.60
N ARG A 30 4.02 -11.56 16.47
CA ARG A 30 4.24 -12.43 17.65
C ARG A 30 3.07 -12.40 18.62
N GLU A 31 2.40 -11.24 18.73
CA GLU A 31 1.24 -11.02 19.58
C GLU A 31 -0.09 -11.36 18.89
N ASN A 32 -0.05 -11.80 17.62
CA ASN A 32 -1.23 -12.03 16.78
C ASN A 32 -2.18 -10.81 16.73
N ARG A 33 -1.60 -9.62 16.66
CA ARG A 33 -2.34 -8.36 16.55
C ARG A 33 -2.60 -8.05 15.08
N PRO A 34 -3.84 -7.72 14.67
CA PRO A 34 -4.11 -7.26 13.32
C PRO A 34 -3.34 -5.97 13.04
N TRP A 35 -2.73 -5.92 11.86
CA TRP A 35 -1.95 -4.81 11.36
C TRP A 35 -1.97 -4.83 9.83
N HIS A 36 -1.65 -3.69 9.25
CA HIS A 36 -1.33 -3.59 7.82
C HIS A 36 -0.36 -2.43 7.58
N SER A 37 0.09 -2.27 6.33
CA SER A 37 1.08 -1.25 5.98
C SER A 37 0.81 -0.60 4.63
N HIS A 38 1.40 0.58 4.45
CA HIS A 38 1.38 1.32 3.19
C HIS A 38 2.74 1.94 2.92
N VAL A 39 3.12 2.06 1.65
CA VAL A 39 4.15 3.00 1.23
C VAL A 39 3.48 4.23 0.64
N LEU A 40 3.81 5.38 1.20
CA LEU A 40 3.39 6.66 0.70
C LEU A 40 4.50 7.22 -0.18
N SER A 41 4.28 7.25 -1.49
CA SER A 41 5.21 7.86 -2.44
C SER A 41 5.26 9.39 -2.29
N PRO A 42 6.33 10.06 -2.77
CA PRO A 42 6.31 11.52 -2.93
C PRO A 42 5.08 11.97 -3.74
N GLY A 43 4.37 12.97 -3.22
CA GLY A 43 3.12 13.46 -3.83
C GLY A 43 1.84 12.67 -3.49
N CYS A 44 1.93 11.58 -2.73
CA CYS A 44 0.74 10.89 -2.21
C CYS A 44 -0.10 11.80 -1.31
N ALA A 45 -1.43 11.80 -1.48
CA ALA A 45 -2.34 12.64 -0.71
C ALA A 45 -2.32 12.36 0.79
N PHE A 46 -1.95 11.15 1.21
CA PHE A 46 -1.84 10.76 2.61
C PHE A 46 -0.45 11.05 3.21
N ASN A 47 0.52 11.50 2.40
CA ASN A 47 1.90 11.70 2.87
C ASN A 47 2.09 13.11 3.45
N PRO A 48 2.39 13.25 4.76
CA PRO A 48 2.74 14.56 5.32
C PRO A 48 4.11 15.07 4.84
N ASN A 49 4.96 14.19 4.29
CA ASN A 49 6.30 14.52 3.80
C ASN A 49 6.29 14.58 2.27
N ALA A 50 5.81 15.68 1.70
CA ALA A 50 5.53 15.79 0.25
C ALA A 50 6.68 15.38 -0.70
N GLY A 51 7.94 15.54 -0.29
CA GLY A 51 9.12 15.22 -1.10
C GLY A 51 9.84 13.92 -0.76
N LEU A 52 9.33 13.14 0.19
CA LEU A 52 9.96 11.90 0.66
C LEU A 52 9.00 10.73 0.45
N TYR A 53 9.55 9.52 0.39
CA TYR A 53 8.76 8.33 0.67
C TYR A 53 8.43 8.30 2.18
N ALA A 54 7.41 7.54 2.54
CA ALA A 54 7.22 7.11 3.92
C ALA A 54 6.64 5.71 3.95
N ILE A 55 6.96 4.95 4.98
CA ILE A 55 6.22 3.73 5.31
C ILE A 55 5.26 4.03 6.45
N VAL A 56 4.04 3.51 6.32
CA VAL A 56 3.01 3.54 7.34
C VAL A 56 2.79 2.12 7.83
N VAL A 57 2.65 1.98 9.14
CA VAL A 57 2.16 0.74 9.76
C VAL A 57 0.94 1.10 10.59
N GLU A 58 -0.19 0.47 10.32
CA GLU A 58 -1.43 0.63 11.08
C GLU A 58 -1.57 -0.53 12.06
N ASP A 59 -1.71 -0.20 13.35
CA ASP A 59 -2.08 -1.14 14.41
C ASP A 59 -3.59 -1.12 14.59
N ASP A 60 -4.26 -2.04 13.90
CA ASP A 60 -5.72 -2.15 13.87
C ASP A 60 -6.32 -2.50 15.24
N SER A 61 -5.51 -2.98 16.17
CA SER A 61 -5.94 -3.32 17.53
C SER A 61 -6.22 -2.07 18.37
N ASN A 62 -5.39 -1.03 18.20
CA ASN A 62 -5.44 0.19 19.01
C ASN A 62 -5.73 1.45 18.19
N GLY A 63 -5.91 1.32 16.87
CA GLY A 63 -6.13 2.44 15.95
C GLY A 63 -4.95 3.41 15.90
N THR A 64 -3.72 2.89 16.05
CA THR A 64 -2.51 3.72 16.00
C THR A 64 -1.85 3.60 14.63
N THR A 65 -1.66 4.73 13.95
CA THR A 65 -0.97 4.80 12.66
C THR A 65 0.46 5.29 12.89
N TYR A 66 1.45 4.46 12.61
CA TYR A 66 2.87 4.81 12.68
C TYR A 66 3.38 5.28 11.33
N LEU A 67 4.34 6.21 11.31
CA LEU A 67 4.93 6.76 10.09
C LEU A 67 6.45 6.84 10.22
N ALA A 68 7.18 6.30 9.25
CA ALA A 68 8.61 6.50 9.09
C ALA A 68 8.93 7.10 7.71
N PRO A 69 9.42 8.35 7.64
CA PRO A 69 9.90 8.93 6.38
C PRO A 69 11.15 8.20 5.85
N SER A 70 11.33 8.21 4.53
CA SER A 70 12.47 7.62 3.83
C SER A 70 12.84 8.44 2.59
N GLU A 71 14.14 8.62 2.33
CA GLU A 71 14.62 9.34 1.14
C GLU A 71 14.43 8.53 -0.15
N THR A 72 14.49 7.21 -0.04
CA THR A 72 14.28 6.27 -1.14
C THR A 72 13.08 5.37 -0.85
N PHE A 73 12.68 4.56 -1.83
CA PHE A 73 11.68 3.52 -1.60
C PHE A 73 12.08 2.66 -0.38
N PRO A 74 11.17 2.46 0.60
CA PRO A 74 11.48 1.69 1.81
C PRO A 74 11.42 0.19 1.50
N GLU A 75 12.58 -0.42 1.27
CA GLU A 75 12.69 -1.86 0.90
C GLU A 75 12.04 -2.83 1.92
N VAL A 76 11.84 -2.41 3.16
CA VAL A 76 11.10 -3.17 4.18
C VAL A 76 9.63 -3.43 3.77
N ASP A 77 9.05 -2.61 2.91
CA ASP A 77 7.69 -2.82 2.38
C ASP A 77 7.54 -4.16 1.65
N LYS A 78 8.53 -4.56 0.85
CA LYS A 78 8.53 -5.88 0.18
C LYS A 78 8.46 -7.04 1.17
N GLN A 79 8.96 -6.84 2.40
CA GLN A 79 8.83 -7.83 3.47
C GLN A 79 7.42 -7.81 4.06
N PHE A 80 6.87 -6.62 4.33
CA PHE A 80 5.54 -6.48 4.89
C PHE A 80 4.44 -7.00 3.97
N VAL A 81 4.49 -6.68 2.68
CA VAL A 81 3.53 -7.17 1.68
C VAL A 81 3.52 -8.71 1.65
N LYS A 82 4.68 -9.37 1.76
CA LYS A 82 4.76 -10.84 1.87
C LYS A 82 4.24 -11.38 3.21
N MET A 83 4.51 -10.68 4.31
CA MET A 83 4.00 -11.06 5.63
C MET A 83 2.46 -10.98 5.70
N LEU A 84 1.86 -10.00 5.03
CA LEU A 84 0.42 -9.79 4.99
C LEU A 84 -0.28 -10.74 4.01
N HIS A 85 0.25 -10.84 2.80
CA HIS A 85 -0.45 -11.44 1.67
C HIS A 85 0.13 -12.78 1.23
N GLY A 86 1.28 -13.20 1.77
CA GLY A 86 1.99 -14.43 1.40
C GLY A 86 3.09 -14.20 0.38
N ASP A 87 4.02 -15.17 0.29
CA ASP A 87 5.24 -15.05 -0.53
C ASP A 87 4.98 -14.96 -2.05
N ASP A 88 3.84 -15.45 -2.50
CA ASP A 88 3.41 -15.49 -3.90
C ASP A 88 2.80 -14.17 -4.40
N ILE A 89 2.68 -13.15 -3.55
CA ILE A 89 2.09 -11.86 -3.90
C ILE A 89 2.91 -11.06 -4.93
N LEU A 90 4.19 -11.38 -5.08
CA LEU A 90 5.08 -10.76 -6.08
C LEU A 90 5.39 -11.71 -7.25
N ASP A 91 4.68 -12.84 -7.36
CA ASP A 91 4.92 -13.83 -8.41
C ASP A 91 4.13 -13.52 -9.70
N ALA A 92 4.83 -12.96 -10.68
CA ALA A 92 4.29 -12.71 -12.02
C ALA A 92 3.90 -13.99 -12.78
N GLY A 93 4.46 -15.15 -12.40
CA GLY A 93 4.18 -16.46 -13.01
C GLY A 93 3.04 -17.23 -12.35
N HIS A 94 2.40 -16.67 -11.32
CA HIS A 94 1.33 -17.34 -10.60
C HIS A 94 0.12 -17.61 -11.52
N PRO A 95 -0.54 -18.79 -11.46
CA PRO A 95 -1.64 -19.13 -12.38
C PRO A 95 -2.83 -18.16 -12.32
N GLU A 96 -3.05 -17.52 -11.18
CA GLU A 96 -4.11 -16.52 -10.99
C GLU A 96 -3.74 -15.12 -11.51
N SER A 97 -2.52 -14.91 -12.01
CA SER A 97 -2.04 -13.63 -12.55
C SER A 97 -2.38 -13.43 -14.04
N ASP A 98 -3.36 -14.15 -14.59
CA ASP A 98 -3.82 -13.96 -15.96
C ASP A 98 -4.50 -12.58 -16.11
N ASN A 99 -3.73 -11.60 -16.57
CA ASN A 99 -4.18 -10.23 -16.73
C ASN A 99 -5.41 -10.10 -17.64
N GLU A 100 -5.58 -10.94 -18.66
CA GLU A 100 -6.76 -10.84 -19.54
C GLU A 100 -8.03 -11.21 -18.78
N GLN A 101 -7.96 -12.31 -18.00
CA GLN A 101 -9.07 -12.73 -17.16
C GLN A 101 -9.34 -11.72 -16.03
N LEU A 102 -8.30 -11.25 -15.34
CA LEU A 102 -8.43 -10.31 -14.22
C LEU A 102 -9.02 -8.97 -14.66
N ARG A 103 -8.64 -8.46 -15.83
CA ARG A 103 -9.22 -7.22 -16.39
C ARG A 103 -10.72 -7.31 -16.62
N SER A 104 -11.24 -8.48 -16.97
CA SER A 104 -12.69 -8.68 -17.13
C SER A 104 -13.45 -8.64 -15.79
N ARG A 105 -12.73 -8.86 -14.67
CA ARG A 105 -13.27 -8.91 -13.30
C ARG A 105 -13.04 -7.63 -12.50
N SER A 106 -12.07 -6.79 -12.90
CA SER A 106 -11.74 -5.55 -12.20
C SER A 106 -11.65 -4.36 -13.17
N PRO A 107 -12.65 -3.45 -13.11
CA PRO A 107 -12.56 -2.13 -13.73
C PRO A 107 -11.32 -1.33 -13.29
N LEU A 108 -10.91 -1.46 -12.01
CA LEU A 108 -9.69 -0.81 -11.50
C LEU A 108 -8.44 -1.30 -12.22
N LEU A 109 -8.25 -2.60 -12.35
CA LEU A 109 -7.07 -3.15 -13.04
C LEU A 109 -7.04 -2.75 -14.51
N THR A 110 -8.20 -2.76 -15.17
CA THR A 110 -8.32 -2.27 -16.55
C THR A 110 -7.87 -0.82 -16.66
N ARG A 111 -8.35 0.06 -15.78
CA ARG A 111 -7.98 1.48 -15.78
C ARG A 111 -6.50 1.68 -15.43
N LEU A 112 -5.99 0.94 -14.44
CA LEU A 112 -4.60 0.99 -14.03
C LEU A 112 -3.68 0.68 -15.22
N MET A 113 -3.95 -0.38 -15.97
CA MET A 113 -3.14 -0.75 -17.13
C MET A 113 -3.17 0.29 -18.25
N GLU A 114 -4.26 1.03 -18.42
CA GLU A 114 -4.32 2.17 -19.36
C GLU A 114 -3.49 3.36 -18.90
N VAL A 115 -3.46 3.63 -17.60
CA VAL A 115 -2.60 4.67 -16.99
C VAL A 115 -1.13 4.27 -17.14
N ASP A 116 -0.80 3.03 -16.81
CA ASP A 116 0.54 2.47 -16.89
C ASP A 116 1.09 2.44 -18.32
N ALA A 117 0.29 1.99 -19.30
CA ALA A 117 0.68 1.94 -20.71
C ALA A 117 0.98 3.32 -21.32
N ARG A 118 0.48 4.40 -20.71
CA ARG A 118 0.78 5.78 -21.12
C ARG A 118 1.98 6.37 -20.40
N GLY A 119 2.61 5.64 -19.48
CA GLY A 119 3.75 6.10 -18.69
C GLY A 119 3.38 7.18 -17.68
N VAL A 120 2.11 7.27 -17.28
CA VAL A 120 1.67 8.19 -16.23
C VAL A 120 2.12 7.64 -14.88
N ALA A 121 2.76 8.45 -14.05
CA ALA A 121 3.16 8.03 -12.70
C ALA A 121 1.93 7.73 -11.84
N TRP A 122 2.00 6.62 -11.10
CA TRP A 122 0.95 6.17 -10.20
C TRP A 122 1.55 5.37 -9.03
N HIS A 123 0.78 5.27 -7.94
CA HIS A 123 1.00 4.34 -6.83
C HIS A 123 -0.35 3.84 -6.33
N HIS A 124 -0.35 2.76 -5.56
CA HIS A 124 -1.58 2.18 -5.01
C HIS A 124 -1.53 2.06 -3.48
N HIS A 125 -2.71 1.82 -2.91
CA HIS A 125 -2.90 1.46 -1.51
C HIS A 125 -3.80 0.23 -1.46
N MET A 126 -3.32 -0.83 -0.82
CA MET A 126 -4.17 -1.94 -0.43
C MET A 126 -4.86 -1.59 0.90
N ASN A 127 -6.12 -1.20 0.83
CA ASN A 127 -6.88 -0.74 1.99
C ASN A 127 -7.59 -1.92 2.66
N PHE A 128 -7.20 -2.19 3.91
CA PHE A 128 -7.92 -3.11 4.79
C PHE A 128 -9.26 -2.51 5.22
N PRO A 129 -10.25 -3.31 5.65
CA PRO A 129 -11.56 -2.79 6.08
C PRO A 129 -11.49 -1.72 7.19
N GLN A 130 -10.46 -1.75 8.03
CA GLN A 130 -10.21 -0.82 9.13
C GLN A 130 -9.21 0.30 8.79
N CYS A 131 -8.61 0.27 7.60
CA CYS A 131 -7.57 1.20 7.17
C CYS A 131 -8.03 2.66 7.25
N ALA A 132 -7.20 3.52 7.84
CA ALA A 132 -7.47 4.95 7.99
C ALA A 132 -7.58 5.69 6.63
N PHE A 133 -7.00 5.12 5.57
CA PHE A 133 -7.03 5.67 4.22
C PHE A 133 -8.17 5.14 3.37
N ASN A 134 -8.97 4.19 3.88
CA ASN A 134 -9.96 3.49 3.08
C ASN A 134 -11.14 4.39 2.69
N PRO A 135 -11.39 4.64 1.40
CA PRO A 135 -12.56 5.39 0.96
C PRO A 135 -13.87 4.60 1.10
N HIS A 136 -13.81 3.29 1.36
CA HIS A 136 -14.92 2.36 1.51
C HIS A 136 -14.86 1.63 2.87
N PRO A 137 -15.17 2.31 4.00
CA PRO A 137 -15.03 1.74 5.34
C PRO A 137 -15.77 0.40 5.51
N GLY A 138 -15.09 -0.59 6.10
CA GLY A 138 -15.64 -1.93 6.32
C GLY A 138 -15.52 -2.89 5.14
N ARG A 139 -14.93 -2.46 4.01
CA ARG A 139 -14.63 -3.31 2.85
C ARG A 139 -13.15 -3.33 2.54
N TRP A 140 -12.70 -4.39 1.90
CA TRP A 140 -11.39 -4.38 1.26
C TRP A 140 -11.45 -3.45 0.05
N ALA A 141 -10.40 -2.67 -0.20
CA ALA A 141 -10.34 -1.84 -1.39
C ALA A 141 -8.92 -1.71 -1.92
N ILE A 142 -8.78 -1.48 -3.21
CA ILE A 142 -7.55 -0.98 -3.80
C ILE A 142 -7.81 0.45 -4.25
N THR A 143 -6.96 1.38 -3.84
CA THR A 143 -7.00 2.78 -4.29
C THR A 143 -5.74 3.07 -5.11
N VAL A 144 -5.90 3.67 -6.28
CA VAL A 144 -4.80 4.14 -7.12
C VAL A 144 -4.83 5.66 -7.18
N GLU A 145 -3.70 6.29 -6.91
CA GLU A 145 -3.47 7.71 -7.14
C GLU A 145 -2.55 7.88 -8.35
N SER A 146 -2.89 8.81 -9.23
CA SER A 146 -2.08 9.11 -10.43
C SER A 146 -2.11 10.60 -10.74
N GLY A 147 -1.26 11.04 -11.67
CA GLY A 147 -1.31 12.40 -12.21
C GLY A 147 -2.64 12.76 -12.91
N GLU A 148 -3.50 11.79 -13.21
CA GLU A 148 -4.82 11.98 -13.83
C GLU A 148 -5.99 11.90 -12.84
N GLY A 149 -5.69 11.75 -11.55
CA GLY A 149 -6.67 11.62 -10.48
C GLY A 149 -6.61 10.28 -9.75
N THR A 150 -7.57 10.09 -8.87
CA THR A 150 -7.68 8.94 -7.96
C THR A 150 -8.88 8.08 -8.32
N PHE A 151 -8.74 6.76 -8.28
CA PHE A 151 -9.81 5.80 -8.46
C PHE A 151 -9.64 4.62 -7.51
N SER A 152 -10.75 3.98 -7.13
CA SER A 152 -10.75 2.83 -6.24
C SER A 152 -11.84 1.82 -6.60
N GLU A 153 -11.64 0.58 -6.17
CA GLU A 153 -12.61 -0.51 -6.28
C GLU A 153 -12.65 -1.26 -4.94
N ASP A 154 -13.86 -1.60 -4.47
CA ASP A 154 -14.11 -2.30 -3.22
C ASP A 154 -14.53 -3.76 -3.40
N TYR A 155 -14.24 -4.58 -2.41
CA TYR A 155 -14.38 -6.03 -2.43
C TYR A 155 -14.94 -6.53 -1.08
N ASP A 156 -15.68 -7.64 -1.11
CA ASP A 156 -16.19 -8.28 0.12
C ASP A 156 -15.08 -9.03 0.87
N GLU A 157 -14.14 -9.62 0.12
CA GLU A 157 -12.97 -10.36 0.62
C GLU A 157 -11.70 -9.74 0.04
N GLU A 158 -10.55 -10.13 0.58
CA GLU A 158 -9.25 -9.67 0.09
C GLU A 158 -9.08 -10.03 -1.40
N PRO A 159 -8.90 -9.04 -2.30
CA PRO A 159 -8.79 -9.25 -3.74
C PRO A 159 -7.36 -9.67 -4.13
N LYS A 160 -6.86 -10.77 -3.54
CA LYS A 160 -5.44 -11.15 -3.62
C LYS A 160 -4.93 -11.35 -5.06
N ASP A 161 -5.78 -11.86 -5.95
CA ASP A 161 -5.45 -12.06 -7.36
C ASP A 161 -5.24 -10.72 -8.10
N ILE A 162 -6.13 -9.75 -7.87
CA ILE A 162 -6.01 -8.39 -8.40
C ILE A 162 -4.82 -7.68 -7.76
N LEU A 163 -4.65 -7.76 -6.44
CA LEU A 163 -3.52 -7.15 -5.73
C LEU A 163 -2.19 -7.66 -6.29
N ARG A 164 -2.03 -8.97 -6.48
CA ARG A 164 -0.83 -9.57 -7.08
C ARG A 164 -0.50 -8.93 -8.43
N ALA A 165 -1.50 -8.76 -9.30
CA ALA A 165 -1.31 -8.12 -10.60
C ALA A 165 -0.86 -6.66 -10.45
N VAL A 166 -1.45 -5.90 -9.53
CA VAL A 166 -1.06 -4.51 -9.23
C VAL A 166 0.38 -4.45 -8.73
N GLU A 167 0.75 -5.27 -7.74
CA GLU A 167 2.09 -5.30 -7.13
C GLU A 167 3.17 -5.64 -8.15
N VAL A 168 2.93 -6.65 -9.01
CA VAL A 168 3.87 -7.04 -10.06
C VAL A 168 4.17 -5.87 -11.03
N ILE A 169 3.14 -5.12 -11.43
CA ILE A 169 3.33 -3.94 -12.29
C ILE A 169 4.08 -2.85 -11.52
N TYR A 170 3.66 -2.56 -10.28
CA TYR A 170 4.26 -1.51 -9.45
C TYR A 170 5.75 -1.73 -9.20
N PHE A 171 6.14 -2.90 -8.68
CA PHE A 171 7.55 -3.22 -8.43
C PHE A 171 8.35 -3.37 -9.72
N GLY A 172 7.71 -3.82 -10.80
CA GLY A 172 8.32 -3.81 -12.14
C GLY A 172 8.65 -2.40 -12.61
N ASN A 173 7.80 -1.41 -12.33
CA ASN A 173 8.05 0.00 -12.66
C ASN A 173 9.16 0.60 -11.80
N LEU A 174 9.14 0.33 -10.50
CA LEU A 174 10.15 0.81 -9.56
C LEU A 174 11.54 0.33 -9.97
N ALA A 175 11.70 -0.96 -10.27
CA ALA A 175 12.96 -1.53 -10.72
C ALA A 175 13.48 -0.91 -12.04
N ARG A 176 12.59 -0.46 -12.92
CA ARG A 176 12.98 0.23 -14.16
C ARG A 176 13.37 1.69 -13.93
N ALA A 177 12.82 2.34 -12.92
CA ALA A 177 13.17 3.73 -12.58
C ALA A 177 14.54 3.83 -11.88
N GLU A 178 14.98 2.75 -11.23
CA GLU A 178 16.27 2.65 -10.53
C GLU A 178 17.44 2.16 -11.42
N ALA A 179 17.15 1.69 -12.65
CA ALA A 179 18.11 1.14 -13.60
C ALA A 179 18.70 2.20 -14.54
#